data_AF-A0A523V5U3-F1
#
_entry.id   AF-A0A523V5U3-F1
#
_cell.length_a   1.000
_cell.length_b   1.000
_cell.length_c   1.000
_cell.angle_alpha   90.00
_cell.angle_beta   90.00
_cell.angle_gamma   90.00
#
_symmetry.space_group_name_H-M   'P 1'
#
loop_
_entity.id
_entity.type
_entity.pdbx_description
1 polymer ?
#
loop_
_entity_poly.entity_id
_entity_poly.type
_entity_poly.pdbx_seq_one_letter_code
_entity_poly.pdbx_strand_id
1 'polypeptide(L)'
;MDCIELFPTLYHCIETTAREEFQNSVNRYMESGGKHRKLEGKIELLKTFLESVDFGKLRSQSDGYLIEGKKVRFVICWQEGELSYEMIVSKGEAPESH
;
A
#
# COMPACT_ATOMS: atom_id res chain seq x y z
N MET A 1 4.42 -15.91 -3.38
CA MET A 1 4.43 -14.50 -3.79
C MET A 1 3.67 -13.75 -2.74
N ASP A 2 4.38 -13.04 -1.87
CA ASP A 2 3.78 -12.21 -0.84
C ASP A 2 3.50 -10.84 -1.45
N CYS A 3 2.21 -10.51 -1.53
CA CYS A 3 1.72 -9.25 -2.03
C CYS A 3 0.95 -8.50 -0.94
N ILE A 4 0.99 -7.19 -0.99
CA ILE A 4 0.30 -6.30 -0.06
C ILE A 4 -0.54 -5.32 -0.86
N GLU A 5 -1.79 -5.17 -0.45
CA GLU A 5 -2.71 -4.19 -1.01
C GLU A 5 -2.82 -3.00 -0.05
N LEU A 6 -2.58 -1.79 -0.57
CA LEU A 6 -2.72 -0.55 0.17
C LEU A 6 -3.80 0.32 -0.47
N PHE A 7 -4.61 0.97 0.36
CA PHE A 7 -5.77 1.76 -0.08
C PHE A 7 -5.62 3.19 0.40
N PRO A 8 -4.96 4.07 -0.38
CA PRO A 8 -4.86 5.47 -0.04
C PRO A 8 -6.20 6.19 -0.23
N THR A 9 -6.35 7.28 0.49
CA THR A 9 -7.46 8.22 0.41
C THR A 9 -6.92 9.64 0.33
N LEU A 10 -7.81 10.62 0.09
CA LEU A 10 -7.42 12.04 0.05
C LEU A 10 -6.79 12.53 1.37
N TYR A 11 -7.15 11.90 2.49
CA TYR A 11 -6.63 12.22 3.82
C TYR A 11 -5.46 11.32 4.24
N HIS A 12 -5.45 10.08 3.76
CA HIS A 12 -4.41 9.09 4.03
C HIS A 12 -3.68 8.73 2.75
N CYS A 13 -2.60 9.47 2.48
CA CYS A 13 -1.79 9.24 1.31
C CYS A 13 -1.08 7.88 1.38
N ILE A 14 -0.62 7.39 0.23
CA ILE A 14 0.00 6.08 0.10
C ILE A 14 1.22 5.90 1.03
N GLU A 15 1.97 6.96 1.31
CA GLU A 15 3.08 6.95 2.27
C GLU A 15 2.59 6.61 3.68
N THR A 16 1.54 7.30 4.14
CA THR A 16 0.98 7.10 5.48
C THR A 16 0.42 5.68 5.61
N THR A 17 -0.38 5.24 4.62
CA THR A 17 -0.93 3.89 4.61
C THR A 17 0.16 2.82 4.62
N ALA A 18 1.22 2.98 3.84
CA ALA A 18 2.36 2.05 3.84
C ALA A 18 3.11 2.04 5.18
N ARG A 19 3.32 3.21 5.79
CA ARG A 19 4.03 3.34 7.07
C ARG A 19 3.24 2.71 8.21
N GLU A 20 1.92 2.89 8.23
CA GLU A 20 1.04 2.25 9.22
C GLU A 20 1.03 0.73 9.08
N GLU A 21 0.87 0.20 7.86
CA GLU A 21 0.92 -1.23 7.61
C GLU A 21 2.29 -1.84 7.97
N PHE A 22 3.36 -1.09 7.73
CA PHE A 22 4.71 -1.49 8.14
C PHE A 22 4.80 -1.61 9.66
N GLN A 23 4.38 -0.57 10.38
CA GLN A 23 4.44 -0.54 11.83
C GLN A 23 3.53 -1.60 12.46
N ASN A 24 2.33 -1.82 11.91
CA ASN A 24 1.44 -2.89 12.33
C ASN A 24 2.09 -4.27 12.12
N SER A 25 2.72 -4.49 10.97
CA SER A 25 3.40 -5.74 10.66
C SER A 25 4.59 -6.00 11.59
N VAL A 26 5.40 -4.97 11.89
CA VAL A 26 6.51 -5.04 12.84
C VAL A 26 6.00 -5.36 14.25
N ASN A 27 4.98 -4.66 14.73
CA ASN A 27 4.39 -4.90 16.05
C ASN A 27 3.91 -6.35 16.16
N ARG A 28 3.14 -6.83 15.18
CA ARG A 28 2.67 -8.23 15.16
C ARG A 28 3.81 -9.24 15.08
N TYR A 29 4.89 -8.91 14.38
CA TYR A 29 6.06 -9.77 14.29
C TYR A 29 6.74 -9.90 15.66
N MET A 30 6.90 -8.79 16.37
CA MET A 30 7.42 -8.76 17.74
C MET A 30 6.52 -9.54 18.72
N GLU A 31 5.19 -9.33 18.65
CA GLU A 31 4.21 -10.06 19.47
C GLU A 31 4.25 -11.58 19.21
N SER A 32 4.52 -11.99 17.97
CA SER A 32 4.66 -13.42 17.60
C SER A 32 5.99 -14.05 18.02
N GLY A 33 6.87 -13.29 18.68
CA GLY A 33 8.20 -13.76 19.08
C GLY A 33 9.16 -13.98 17.91
N GLY A 34 8.97 -13.26 16.79
CA GLY A 34 9.90 -13.26 15.66
C GLY A 34 9.97 -14.56 14.87
N LYS A 35 8.92 -15.39 14.87
CA LYS A 35 8.90 -16.69 14.17
C LYS A 35 8.05 -16.71 12.91
N HIS A 36 7.37 -15.61 12.59
CA HIS A 36 6.40 -15.56 11.52
C HIS A 36 7.04 -15.07 10.22
N ARG A 37 7.63 -16.00 9.43
CA ARG A 37 8.30 -15.70 8.14
C ARG A 37 7.43 -14.88 7.17
N LYS A 38 6.10 -15.06 7.22
CA LYS A 38 5.16 -14.28 6.39
C LYS A 38 5.10 -12.80 6.79
N LEU A 39 5.30 -12.49 8.08
CA LEU A 39 5.38 -11.08 8.52
C LEU A 39 6.74 -10.49 8.17
N GLU A 40 7.81 -11.27 8.28
CA GLU A 40 9.17 -10.85 7.86
C GLU A 40 9.18 -10.42 6.39
N GLY A 41 8.66 -11.26 5.47
CA GLY A 41 8.58 -10.90 4.05
C GLY A 41 7.71 -9.67 3.76
N LYS A 42 6.62 -9.47 4.52
CA LYS A 42 5.80 -8.26 4.41
C LYS A 42 6.52 -6.99 4.89
N ILE A 43 7.24 -7.10 6.01
CA ILE A 43 8.02 -6.00 6.59
C ILE A 43 9.11 -5.57 5.61
N GLU A 44 9.83 -6.53 5.02
CA GLU A 44 10.88 -6.24 4.03
C GLU A 44 10.28 -5.58 2.78
N LEU A 45 9.18 -6.10 2.25
CA LEU A 45 8.49 -5.52 1.09
C LEU A 45 8.06 -4.07 1.33
N LEU A 46 7.42 -3.79 2.47
CA LEU A 46 6.98 -2.44 2.84
C LEU A 46 8.16 -1.51 3.09
N LYS A 47 9.24 -2.00 3.71
CA LYS A 47 10.46 -1.23 3.93
C LYS A 47 11.07 -0.79 2.60
N THR A 48 11.31 -1.74 1.68
CA THR A 48 11.87 -1.43 0.36
C THR A 48 10.95 -0.48 -0.41
N PHE A 49 9.63 -0.64 -0.31
CA PHE A 49 8.67 0.29 -0.91
C PHE A 49 8.79 1.71 -0.34
N LEU A 50 8.88 1.85 0.98
CA LEU A 50 9.08 3.14 1.64
C LEU A 50 10.42 3.81 1.30
N GLU A 51 11.46 3.03 0.99
CA GLU A 51 12.79 3.57 0.63
C GLU A 51 12.96 3.84 -0.88
N SER A 52 12.22 3.14 -1.75
CA SER A 52 12.47 3.15 -3.20
C SER A 52 11.51 4.03 -4.01
N VAL A 53 10.39 4.45 -3.42
CA VAL A 53 9.28 5.05 -4.16
C VAL A 53 9.18 6.56 -3.98
N ASP A 54 8.85 7.25 -5.07
CA ASP A 54 8.59 8.69 -5.06
C ASP A 54 7.12 8.97 -4.69
N PHE A 55 6.88 9.20 -3.40
CA PHE A 55 5.54 9.44 -2.86
C PHE A 55 4.90 10.74 -3.37
N GLY A 56 5.70 11.74 -3.74
CA GLY A 56 5.18 12.99 -4.31
C GLY A 56 4.49 12.73 -5.66
N LYS A 57 5.13 11.93 -6.52
CA LYS A 57 4.57 11.52 -7.81
C LYS A 57 3.38 10.57 -7.64
N LEU A 58 3.42 9.64 -6.70
CA LEU A 58 2.30 8.72 -6.46
C LEU A 58 1.08 9.45 -5.93
N ARG A 59 1.27 10.34 -4.95
CA ARG A 59 0.19 11.13 -4.37
C ARG A 59 -0.49 12.01 -5.40
N SER A 60 0.28 12.71 -6.22
CA SER A 60 -0.28 13.59 -7.26
C SER A 60 -1.16 12.81 -8.26
N GLN A 61 -0.77 11.57 -8.60
CA GLN A 61 -1.56 10.71 -9.45
C GLN A 61 -2.80 10.16 -8.73
N SER A 62 -2.64 9.62 -7.52
CA SER A 62 -3.75 9.04 -6.76
C SER A 62 -4.81 10.08 -6.40
N ASP A 63 -4.40 11.27 -5.97
CA ASP A 63 -5.31 12.35 -5.57
C ASP A 63 -6.16 12.78 -6.76
N GLY A 64 -5.60 12.84 -7.97
CA GLY A 64 -6.37 13.13 -9.19
C GLY A 64 -7.54 12.17 -9.38
N TYR A 65 -7.28 10.86 -9.30
CA TYR A 65 -8.33 9.85 -9.42
C TYR A 65 -9.33 9.87 -8.25
N LEU A 66 -8.83 10.07 -7.03
CA LEU A 66 -9.67 10.13 -5.82
C LEU A 66 -10.61 11.36 -5.84
N ILE A 67 -10.14 12.51 -6.35
CA ILE A 67 -10.96 13.73 -6.55
C ILE A 67 -12.05 13.49 -7.60
N GLU A 68 -11.78 12.70 -8.64
CA GLU A 68 -12.79 12.26 -9.62
C GLU A 68 -13.81 11.25 -9.04
N GLY A 69 -13.72 10.91 -7.75
CA GLY A 69 -14.58 9.93 -7.09
C GLY A 69 -14.23 8.48 -7.42
N LYS A 70 -13.05 8.22 -8.00
CA LYS A 70 -12.57 6.85 -8.25
C LYS A 70 -11.91 6.29 -6.99
N LYS A 71 -11.84 4.96 -6.91
CA LYS A 71 -11.08 4.25 -5.86
C LYS A 71 -9.70 3.90 -6.40
N VAL A 72 -8.68 4.12 -5.59
CA VAL A 72 -7.29 3.77 -5.93
C VAL A 72 -6.81 2.69 -4.96
N ARG A 73 -6.18 1.65 -5.48
CA ARG A 73 -5.46 0.65 -4.68
C ARG A 73 -4.06 0.45 -5.25
N PHE A 74 -3.11 0.18 -4.39
CA PHE A 74 -1.74 -0.17 -4.74
C PHE A 74 -1.48 -1.62 -4.40
N VAL A 75 -1.02 -2.39 -5.38
CA VAL A 75 -0.61 -3.79 -5.17
C VAL A 75 0.90 -3.83 -5.23
N ILE A 76 1.55 -4.15 -4.11
CA ILE A 76 3.00 -4.23 -3.99
C ILE A 76 3.36 -5.70 -3.85
N CYS A 77 4.30 -6.19 -4.66
CA CYS A 77 4.72 -7.59 -4.68
C CYS A 77 6.23 -7.70 -4.97
N TRP A 78 6.84 -8.79 -4.51
CA TRP A 78 8.12 -9.22 -5.03
C TRP A 78 7.93 -9.89 -6.39
N GLN A 79 8.54 -9.33 -7.43
CA GLN A 79 8.57 -9.91 -8.77
C GLN A 79 10.03 -10.21 -9.14
N GLU A 80 10.35 -11.49 -9.31
CA GLU A 80 11.72 -11.95 -9.67
C GLU A 80 12.84 -11.45 -8.72
N GLY A 81 12.50 -11.13 -7.47
CA GLY A 81 13.45 -10.60 -6.47
C GLY A 81 13.54 -9.07 -6.45
N GLU A 82 12.79 -8.38 -7.30
CA GLU A 82 12.71 -6.92 -7.33
C GLU A 82 11.35 -6.44 -6.80
N LEU A 83 11.37 -5.25 -6.18
CA LEU A 83 10.15 -4.61 -5.71
C LEU A 83 9.33 -4.14 -6.92
N SER A 84 8.14 -4.70 -7.08
CA SER A 84 7.17 -4.28 -8.08
C SER A 84 5.91 -3.74 -7.42
N TYR A 85 5.35 -2.67 -7.97
CA TYR A 85 4.08 -2.13 -7.52
C TYR A 85 3.20 -1.71 -8.69
N GLU A 86 1.90 -1.89 -8.55
CA GLU A 86 0.91 -1.49 -9.53
C GLU A 86 -0.17 -0.63 -8.87
N MET A 87 -0.50 0.50 -9.51
CA MET A 87 -1.64 1.34 -9.13
C MET A 87 -2.85 0.93 -9.95
N ILE A 88 -3.88 0.43 -9.27
CA ILE A 88 -5.13 0.02 -9.89
C ILE A 88 -6.21 1.04 -9.53
N VAL A 89 -6.82 1.62 -10.55
CA VAL A 89 -7.92 2.58 -10.42
C VAL A 89 -9.22 1.88 -10.78
N SER A 90 -10.17 1.87 -9.85
CA SER A 90 -11.51 1.33 -10.06
C SER A 90 -12.53 2.46 -10.03
N LYS A 91 -13.61 2.32 -10.81
CA LYS A 91 -14.75 3.26 -10.72
C LYS A 91 -15.28 3.22 -9.29
N GLY A 92 -15.37 4.37 -8.62
CA GLY A 92 -16.15 4.45 -7.39
C GLY A 92 -17.61 4.20 -7.75
N GLU A 93 -18.28 3.32 -7.02
CA GLU A 93 -19.73 3.27 -7.04
C GLU A 93 -20.21 4.68 -6.68
N ALA A 94 -20.85 5.35 -7.64
CA ALA A 94 -21.60 6.56 -7.35
C ALA A 94 -22.58 6.20 -6.22
N PRO A 95 -22.77 7.04 -5.19
CA PRO A 95 -23.90 6.85 -4.31
C PRO A 95 -25.16 6.86 -5.20
N GLU A 96 -25.82 5.70 -5.31
CA GLU A 96 -27.14 5.61 -5.92
C GLU A 96 -28.01 6.62 -5.17
N SER A 97 -28.30 7.74 -5.85
CA SER A 97 -29.18 8.78 -5.34
C SER A 97 -30.58 8.25 -5.51
N HIS A 98 -31.21 7.88 -4.39
CA HIS A 98 -32.62 7.47 -4.32
C HIS A 98 -33.49 8.61 -3.80
#